data_AF-A0A936C7F6-F1
#
_entry.id   AF-A0A936C7F6-F1
#
_cell.length_a   1.000
_cell.length_b   1.000
_cell.length_c   1.000
_cell.angle_alpha   90.00
_cell.angle_beta   90.00
_cell.angle_gamma   90.00
#
_symmetry.space_group_name_H-M   'P 1'
#
loop_
_entity.id
_entity.type
_entity.pdbx_description
1 polymer ?
#
loop_
_entity_poly.entity_id
_entity_poly.type
_entity_poly.pdbx_seq_one_letter_code
_entity_poly.pdbx_strand_id
1 'polypeptide(L)'
;MAAAGGLAWDQTPVKDAANRTANQPDSDRTWLSLGARWDPVARHRVDLAYAYVMLKASTIDHTVASAGTLRGEYDNSAHILAAQYTFSW
;
A
#
# COMPACT_ATOMS: atom_id res chain seq x y z
N MET A 1 -4.22 -25.34 9.66
CA MET A 1 -3.58 -24.14 9.06
C MET A 1 -4.44 -23.68 7.90
N ALA A 2 -4.65 -22.38 7.76
CA ALA A 2 -5.40 -21.79 6.66
C ALA A 2 -4.51 -20.80 5.90
N ALA A 3 -4.62 -20.75 4.58
CA ALA A 3 -3.92 -19.79 3.74
C ALA A 3 -4.94 -18.95 2.96
N ALA A 4 -4.59 -17.69 2.71
CA ALA A 4 -5.41 -16.76 1.95
C ALA A 4 -4.52 -15.97 0.99
N GLY A 5 -5.10 -15.60 -0.16
CA GLY A 5 -4.52 -14.66 -1.10
C GLY A 5 -5.53 -13.55 -1.41
N GLY A 6 -5.02 -12.37 -1.78
CA GLY A 6 -5.84 -11.21 -2.10
C GLY A 6 -5.29 -10.41 -3.27
N LEU A 7 -6.20 -9.84 -4.05
CA LEU A 7 -5.92 -8.84 -5.07
C LEU A 7 -6.86 -7.66 -4.84
N ALA A 8 -6.34 -6.44 -4.83
CA ALA A 8 -7.16 -5.24 -4.80
C ALA A 8 -6.66 -4.19 -5.77
N TRP A 9 -7.60 -3.44 -6.35
CA TRP A 9 -7.35 -2.25 -7.15
C TRP A 9 -7.89 -1.04 -6.40
N ASP A 10 -7.07 -0.01 -6.30
CA ASP A 10 -7.27 1.10 -5.38
C ASP A 10 -6.93 2.41 -6.09
N GLN A 11 -7.98 3.17 -6.43
CA GLN A 11 -7.86 4.36 -7.27
C GLN A 11 -7.45 5.59 -6.47
N THR A 12 -6.53 6.39 -7.01
CA THR A 12 -6.15 7.64 -6.37
C THR A 12 -7.27 8.69 -6.47
N PRO A 13 -7.52 9.47 -5.41
CA PRO A 13 -8.32 10.68 -5.51
C PRO A 13 -7.60 11.81 -6.30
N VAL A 14 -6.27 11.76 -6.46
CA VAL A 14 -5.47 12.78 -7.15
C VAL A 14 -5.60 12.60 -8.67
N LYS A 15 -6.37 13.51 -9.30
CA LYS A 15 -6.76 13.37 -10.72
C LYS A 15 -5.69 13.77 -11.73
N ASP A 16 -4.72 14.59 -11.36
CA ASP A 16 -3.73 15.13 -12.30
C ASP A 16 -2.39 15.48 -11.64
N ALA A 17 -1.41 15.86 -12.47
CA ALA A 17 -0.05 16.19 -12.06
C ALA A 17 0.05 17.53 -11.31
N ALA A 18 -0.89 18.45 -11.50
CA ALA A 18 -0.88 19.77 -10.86
C ALA A 18 -1.33 19.68 -9.40
N ASN A 19 -2.22 18.75 -9.08
CA ASN A 19 -2.70 18.50 -7.73
C ASN A 19 -1.84 17.49 -6.94
N ARG A 20 -0.93 16.78 -7.60
CA ARG A 20 0.02 15.89 -6.93
C ARG A 20 1.09 16.72 -6.22
N THR A 21 1.43 16.35 -4.99
CA THR A 21 2.39 17.10 -4.18
C THR A 21 3.63 16.27 -3.88
N ALA A 22 4.73 16.94 -3.57
CA ALA A 22 6.00 16.28 -3.31
C ALA A 22 5.96 15.34 -2.08
N ASN A 23 5.19 15.73 -1.06
CA ASN A 23 5.01 14.97 0.18
C ASN A 23 3.94 13.89 0.07
N GLN A 24 3.11 13.90 -0.98
CA GLN A 24 2.08 12.90 -1.21
C GLN A 24 2.05 12.49 -2.70
N PRO A 25 3.01 11.65 -3.12
CA PRO A 25 3.08 11.14 -4.49
C PRO A 25 2.07 10.01 -4.72
N ASP A 26 0.78 10.33 -4.61
CA ASP A 26 -0.30 9.35 -4.70
C ASP A 26 -0.68 9.03 -6.16
N SER A 27 -0.94 7.75 -6.42
CA SER A 27 -1.27 7.20 -7.73
C SER A 27 -2.13 5.95 -7.56
N ASP A 28 -2.74 5.47 -8.63
CA ASP A 28 -3.49 4.21 -8.62
C ASP A 28 -2.59 3.06 -8.14
N ARG A 29 -3.14 2.18 -7.30
CA ARG A 29 -2.38 1.12 -6.62
C ARG A 29 -3.02 -0.23 -6.87
N THR A 30 -2.19 -1.21 -7.15
CA THR A 30 -2.57 -2.63 -7.14
C THR A 30 -1.93 -3.32 -5.96
N TRP A 31 -2.74 -4.02 -5.18
CA TRP A 31 -2.31 -4.78 -4.02
C TRP A 31 -2.35 -6.26 -4.34
N LEU A 32 -1.24 -6.95 -4.15
CA LEU A 32 -1.17 -8.40 -4.15
C LEU A 32 -0.79 -8.86 -2.74
N SER A 33 -1.59 -9.71 -2.11
CA SER A 33 -1.33 -10.16 -0.74
C SER A 33 -1.47 -11.67 -0.59
N LEU A 34 -0.75 -12.18 0.41
CA LEU A 34 -0.79 -13.56 0.84
C LEU A 34 -0.68 -13.63 2.35
N GLY A 35 -1.38 -14.58 2.97
CA GLY A 35 -1.38 -14.75 4.41
C GLY A 35 -1.63 -16.18 4.83
N ALA A 36 -1.17 -16.50 6.04
CA ALA A 36 -1.33 -17.79 6.65
C ALA A 36 -1.75 -17.64 8.11
N ARG A 37 -2.63 -18.52 8.55
CA ARG A 37 -3.09 -18.64 9.93
C ARG A 37 -2.77 -20.01 10.48
N TRP A 38 -2.28 -20.02 11.70
CA TRP A 38 -2.01 -21.22 12.47
C TRP A 38 -2.64 -21.13 13.86
N ASP A 39 -3.50 -22.11 14.16
CA ASP A 39 -4.09 -22.32 15.48
C ASP A 39 -3.42 -23.54 16.13
N PRO A 40 -2.28 -23.39 16.84
CA PRO A 40 -1.58 -24.52 17.46
C PRO A 40 -2.40 -25.24 18.54
N VAL A 41 -3.25 -24.49 19.27
CA VAL A 41 -4.16 -25.00 20.30
C VAL A 41 -5.43 -24.14 20.30
N ALA A 42 -6.55 -24.63 20.83
CA ALA A 42 -7.88 -24.00 20.70
C ALA A 42 -7.98 -22.53 21.18
N ARG A 43 -7.07 -22.10 22.06
CA ARG A 43 -7.05 -20.75 22.64
C ARG A 43 -6.01 -19.82 22.04
N HIS A 44 -5.16 -20.30 21.14
CA HIS A 44 -4.03 -19.55 20.60
C HIS A 44 -4.08 -19.56 19.08
N ARG A 45 -3.96 -18.37 18.49
CA ARG A 45 -3.91 -18.16 17.05
C ARG A 45 -2.76 -17.23 16.68
N VAL A 46 -2.08 -17.56 15.59
CA VAL A 46 -1.05 -16.73 14.96
C VAL A 46 -1.45 -16.50 13.50
N ASP A 47 -1.47 -15.25 13.07
CA ASP A 47 -1.63 -14.86 11.67
C ASP A 47 -0.34 -14.17 11.18
N LEU A 48 0.11 -14.54 9.99
CA LEU A 48 1.22 -13.91 9.27
C LEU A 48 0.74 -13.51 7.89
N ALA A 49 1.12 -12.31 7.43
CA ALA A 49 0.76 -11.84 6.10
C ALA A 49 1.85 -11.00 5.46
N TYR A 50 1.85 -11.01 4.13
CA TYR A 50 2.68 -10.19 3.27
C TYR A 50 1.82 -9.56 2.18
N ALA A 51 2.08 -8.30 1.87
CA ALA A 51 1.49 -7.62 0.72
C ALA A 51 2.55 -6.86 -0.07
N TYR A 52 2.44 -6.93 -1.40
CA TYR A 52 3.17 -6.11 -2.34
C TYR A 52 2.21 -5.13 -3.00
N VAL A 53 2.54 -3.85 -2.90
CA VAL A 53 1.73 -2.74 -3.44
C VAL A 53 2.51 -2.09 -4.56
N MET A 54 1.94 -2.11 -5.75
CA MET A 54 2.49 -1.49 -6.94
C MET A 54 1.73 -0.21 -7.22
N LEU A 55 2.43 0.91 -7.31
CA LEU A 55 1.82 2.18 -7.70
C LEU A 55 2.10 2.40 -9.18
N LYS A 56 1.11 2.92 -9.90
CA LYS A 56 1.30 3.31 -11.29
C LYS A 56 2.24 4.51 -11.37
N ALA A 57 3.24 4.45 -12.25
CA ALA A 57 4.11 5.60 -12.53
C ALA A 57 3.29 6.86 -12.83
N SER A 58 3.65 7.97 -12.18
CA SER A 58 2.87 9.20 -12.26
C SER A 58 3.77 10.44 -12.23
N THR A 59 3.35 11.49 -12.94
CA THR A 59 4.11 12.74 -13.00
C THR A 59 3.59 13.77 -12.01
N ILE A 60 4.48 14.69 -11.64
CA ILE A 60 4.17 15.91 -10.89
C ILE A 60 4.53 17.13 -11.74
N ASP A 61 3.65 18.13 -11.74
CA ASP A 61 3.88 19.46 -12.32
C ASP A 61 3.21 20.50 -11.40
N HIS A 62 3.77 20.64 -10.20
CA HIS A 62 3.19 21.44 -9.12
C HIS A 62 3.90 22.78 -9.02
N THR A 63 3.15 23.88 -9.17
CA THR A 63 3.71 25.23 -9.00
C THR A 63 3.27 25.86 -7.69
N VAL A 64 4.24 26.30 -6.90
CA VAL A 64 4.03 27.03 -5.65
C VAL A 64 4.51 28.46 -5.85
N ALA A 65 3.64 29.44 -5.66
CA ALA A 65 3.90 30.84 -6.00
C ALA A 65 5.20 31.42 -5.37
N SER A 66 5.57 30.95 -4.17
CA SER A 66 6.77 31.38 -3.45
C SER A 66 7.99 30.49 -3.64
N ALA A 67 7.85 29.31 -4.27
CA ALA A 67 8.91 28.29 -4.34
C ALA A 67 9.19 27.76 -5.76
N GLY A 68 8.45 28.22 -6.78
CA GLY A 68 8.64 27.83 -8.17
C GLY A 68 7.86 26.55 -8.54
N THR A 69 8.26 25.95 -9.66
CA THR A 69 7.59 24.78 -10.25
C THR A 69 8.42 23.52 -10.05
N LEU A 70 7.82 22.48 -9.46
CA LEU A 70 8.41 21.16 -9.33
C LEU A 70 7.85 20.23 -10.42
N ARG A 71 8.75 19.71 -11.25
CA ARG A 71 8.45 18.71 -12.28
C ARG A 71 9.27 17.45 -12.07
N GLY A 72 8.63 16.30 -12.23
CA GLY A 72 9.29 15.01 -12.08
C GLY A 72 8.34 13.84 -12.25
N GLU A 73 8.86 12.65 -11.96
CA GLU A 73 8.15 11.38 -12.06
C GLU A 73 8.32 10.61 -10.74
N TYR A 74 7.25 9.92 -10.35
CA TYR A 74 7.21 8.99 -9.24
C TYR A 74 6.97 7.58 -9.76
N ASP A 75 7.89 6.68 -9.42
CA ASP A 75 7.75 5.24 -9.59
C ASP A 75 8.00 4.58 -8.22
N ASN A 76 6.93 4.07 -7.62
CA ASN A 76 6.92 3.65 -6.23
C ASN A 76 6.33 2.25 -6.09
N SER A 77 6.88 1.50 -5.15
CA SER A 77 6.30 0.24 -4.67
C SER A 77 6.49 0.09 -3.17
N ALA A 78 5.69 -0.75 -2.53
CA ALA A 78 5.77 -1.01 -1.11
C ALA A 78 5.66 -2.50 -0.79
N HIS A 79 6.41 -2.92 0.24
CA HIS A 79 6.34 -4.24 0.84
C HIS A 79 5.80 -4.09 2.26
N ILE A 80 4.76 -4.86 2.60
CA ILE A 80 4.14 -4.82 3.93
C ILE A 80 4.24 -6.22 4.52
N LEU A 81 4.76 -6.30 5.75
CA LEU A 81 4.79 -7.52 6.55
C LEU A 81 3.91 -7.31 7.77
N ALA A 82 3.06 -8.27 8.07
CA ALA A 82 2.17 -8.24 9.22
C ALA A 82 2.24 -9.55 10.00
N ALA A 83 2.19 -9.43 11.33
CA ALA A 83 2.09 -10.54 12.25
C ALA A 83 1.06 -10.19 13.32
N GLN A 84 0.20 -11.13 13.66
CA GLN A 84 -0.80 -10.97 14.70
C GLN A 84 -0.85 -12.23 15.57
N TYR A 85 -1.09 -12.03 16.86
CA TYR A 85 -1.35 -13.09 17.81
C TYR A 85 -2.69 -12.83 18.49
N THR A 86 -3.50 -13.88 18.65
CA THR A 86 -4.80 -13.80 19.33
C THR A 86 -4.88 -14.89 20.38
N PHE A 87 -5.33 -14.49 21.58
CA PHE A 87 -5.60 -15.38 22.71
C PHE A 87 -7.08 -15.28 23.09
N SER A 88 -7.74 -16.41 23.31
CA SER A 88 -9.15 -16.47 23.74
C SER A 88 -9.24 -17.11 25.12
N TRP A 89 -9.85 -16.37 26.06
CA TRP A 89 -10.08 -16.78 27.45
C TRP A 89 -11.38 -17.58 27.62
#